data_AF-A0A0C9TPB6-F1
#
_entry.id   AF-A0A0C9TPB6-F1
#
_cell.length_a   1.000
_cell.length_b   1.000
_cell.length_c   1.000
_cell.angle_alpha   90.00
_cell.angle_beta   90.00
_cell.angle_gamma   90.00
#
_symmetry.space_group_name_H-M   'P 1'
#
loop_
_entity.id
_entity.type
_entity.pdbx_description
1 polymer ?
#
loop_
_entity_poly.entity_id
_entity_poly.type
_entity_poly.pdbx_seq_one_letter_code
_entity_poly.pdbx_strand_id
1 'polypeptide(L)'
;MPTADQRRNFDVPAITTICTGNVSPPEGCVGVPVIADSCVDFVGGLTVFNKAVSGIQSPNGFVCTFFVNFGCDSTSPTEEVIITAAPAINLGTTPVSNGLGQLVNFNDQASSFSCSPVF
;
A
#
# COMPACT_ATOMS: atom_id res chain seq x y z
N MET A 1 22.03 22.44 -20.06
CA MET A 1 21.30 22.77 -18.81
C MET A 1 19.81 22.65 -19.12
N PRO A 2 19.04 21.72 -18.52
CA PRO A 2 17.60 21.65 -18.79
C PRO A 2 16.87 22.77 -18.04
N THR A 3 15.87 23.35 -18.69
CA THR A 3 15.09 24.52 -18.26
C THR A 3 14.04 24.15 -17.21
N ALA A 4 13.65 25.15 -16.39
CA ALA A 4 12.81 25.03 -15.20
C ALA A 4 11.41 24.39 -15.41
N ASP A 5 10.98 24.19 -16.66
CA ASP A 5 9.70 23.54 -16.97
C ASP A 5 9.76 22.01 -16.89
N GLN A 6 10.95 21.42 -17.03
CA GLN A 6 11.15 19.97 -17.00
C GLN A 6 11.27 19.40 -15.57
N ARG A 7 11.17 20.26 -14.54
CA ARG A 7 11.12 19.84 -13.13
C ARG A 7 9.70 19.59 -12.62
N ARG A 8 8.66 20.01 -13.34
CA ARG A 8 7.26 19.91 -12.88
C ARG A 8 6.54 18.63 -13.29
N ASN A 9 7.22 17.67 -13.92
CA ASN A 9 6.62 16.40 -14.33
C ASN A 9 7.10 15.19 -13.53
N PHE A 10 7.90 15.41 -12.48
CA PHE A 10 8.35 14.38 -11.54
C PHE A 10 7.67 14.52 -10.15
N ASP A 11 6.79 15.51 -9.99
CA ASP A 11 6.18 15.91 -8.71
C ASP A 11 4.70 15.53 -8.59
N VAL A 12 4.18 14.61 -9.41
CA VAL A 12 2.89 13.97 -9.12
C VAL A 12 3.18 12.76 -8.24
N PRO A 13 2.86 12.79 -6.94
CA PRO A 13 3.09 11.62 -6.09
C PRO A 13 2.28 10.45 -6.66
N ALA A 14 2.92 9.29 -6.74
CA ALA A 14 2.21 8.05 -7.02
C ALA A 14 1.15 7.86 -5.92
N ILE A 15 -0.06 7.42 -6.27
CA ILE A 15 -1.15 7.29 -5.30
C ILE A 15 -1.44 5.81 -5.11
N THR A 16 -1.32 5.35 -3.87
CA THR A 16 -1.84 4.05 -3.44
C THR A 16 -3.25 4.25 -2.91
N THR A 17 -4.22 3.52 -3.46
CA THR A 17 -5.58 3.53 -2.91
C THR A 17 -5.70 2.43 -1.88
N ILE A 18 -6.13 2.78 -0.67
CA ILE A 18 -6.47 1.84 0.40
C ILE A 18 -7.94 1.98 0.74
N CYS A 19 -8.63 0.86 1.01
CA CYS A 19 -10.06 0.82 1.26
C CYS A 19 -10.37 -0.09 2.44
N THR A 20 -11.39 0.27 3.21
CA THR A 20 -11.97 -0.62 4.24
C THR A 20 -12.93 -1.67 3.69
N GLY A 21 -13.08 -1.69 2.37
CA GLY A 21 -13.93 -2.63 1.63
C GLY A 21 -13.37 -2.83 0.24
N ASN A 22 -14.23 -2.78 -0.77
CA ASN A 22 -13.81 -2.95 -2.15
C ASN A 22 -13.13 -1.70 -2.73
N VAL A 23 -12.19 -1.91 -3.66
CA VAL A 23 -11.65 -0.82 -4.50
C VAL A 23 -12.55 -0.52 -5.70
N SER A 24 -13.26 -1.53 -6.20
CA SER A 24 -14.19 -1.41 -7.33
C SER A 24 -15.40 -2.32 -7.12
N PRO A 25 -16.58 -1.77 -6.75
CA PRO A 25 -16.85 -0.35 -6.47
C PRO A 25 -16.08 0.16 -5.24
N PRO A 26 -15.68 1.46 -5.19
CA PRO A 26 -14.91 1.99 -4.07
C PRO A 26 -15.77 2.14 -2.80
N GLU A 27 -15.34 1.49 -1.72
CA GLU A 27 -16.00 1.50 -0.41
C GLU A 27 -15.00 1.92 0.67
N GLY A 28 -15.20 3.11 1.23
CA GLY A 28 -14.30 3.63 2.28
C GLY A 28 -12.87 3.82 1.81
N CYS A 29 -12.67 4.21 0.54
CA CYS A 29 -11.34 4.33 -0.06
C CYS A 29 -10.70 5.71 0.18
N VAL A 30 -9.40 5.72 0.43
CA VAL A 30 -8.55 6.93 0.45
C VAL A 30 -7.34 6.70 -0.45
N GLY A 31 -7.02 7.70 -1.27
CA GLY A 31 -5.77 7.76 -2.00
C GLY A 31 -4.68 8.36 -1.12
N VAL A 32 -3.64 7.58 -0.85
CA VAL A 32 -2.48 8.03 -0.09
C VAL A 32 -1.33 8.30 -1.07
N PRO A 33 -0.79 9.53 -1.12
CA PRO A 33 0.39 9.82 -1.91
C PRO A 33 1.58 9.06 -1.32
N VAL A 34 2.29 8.32 -2.16
CA VAL A 34 3.49 7.59 -1.76
C VAL A 34 4.73 8.36 -2.19
N ILE A 35 5.63 8.53 -1.24
CA ILE A 35 7.01 8.94 -1.46
C ILE A 35 7.83 7.66 -1.37
N ALA A 36 8.73 7.44 -2.33
CA ALA A 36 9.56 6.23 -2.38
C ALA A 36 10.22 5.97 -1.01
N ASP A 37 10.09 4.73 -0.53
CA ASP A 37 10.70 4.23 0.72
C ASP A 37 10.25 4.95 2.00
N SER A 38 9.17 5.75 1.93
CA SER A 38 8.55 6.31 3.14
C SER A 38 7.59 5.31 3.77
N CYS A 39 7.66 5.20 5.10
CA CYS A 39 6.68 4.46 5.87
C CYS A 39 5.47 5.33 6.18
N VAL A 40 4.27 4.79 5.94
CA VAL A 40 3.01 5.41 6.29
C VAL A 40 2.29 4.57 7.33
N ASP A 41 2.17 5.12 8.53
CA ASP A 41 1.39 4.54 9.63
C ASP A 41 -0.10 4.92 9.53
N PHE A 42 -0.98 3.98 9.85
CA PHE A 42 -2.42 4.22 9.97
C PHE A 42 -2.78 4.90 11.30
N VAL A 43 -2.29 6.12 11.46
CA VAL A 43 -2.49 6.99 12.62
C VAL A 43 -3.14 8.31 12.21
N GLY A 44 -3.61 9.10 13.19
CA GLY A 44 -4.31 10.36 12.93
C GLY A 44 -5.53 10.17 12.04
N GLY A 45 -5.55 10.83 10.87
CA GLY A 45 -6.66 10.71 9.91
C GLY A 45 -6.79 9.34 9.24
N LEU A 46 -5.76 8.48 9.33
CA LEU A 46 -5.74 7.15 8.74
C LEU A 46 -6.11 6.04 9.74
N THR A 47 -6.44 6.35 11.00
CA THR A 47 -6.76 5.33 12.02
C THR A 47 -7.93 4.43 11.63
N VAL A 48 -8.83 4.90 10.76
CA VAL A 48 -9.96 4.12 10.23
C VAL A 48 -9.49 2.92 9.39
N PHE A 49 -8.26 2.93 8.90
CA PHE A 49 -7.64 1.86 8.12
C PHE A 49 -6.82 0.89 8.98
N ASN A 50 -6.49 1.26 10.21
CA ASN A 50 -5.73 0.39 11.11
C ASN A 50 -6.51 -0.88 11.40
N LYS A 51 -5.95 -2.04 11.00
CA LYS A 51 -6.61 -3.35 11.09
C LYS A 51 -7.99 -3.39 10.40
N ALA A 52 -8.13 -2.62 9.33
CA ALA A 52 -9.40 -2.50 8.62
C ALA A 52 -9.20 -2.39 7.10
N VAL A 53 -7.95 -2.49 6.59
CA VAL A 53 -7.72 -2.51 5.14
C VAL A 53 -8.18 -3.85 4.56
N SER A 54 -9.13 -3.77 3.63
CA SER A 54 -9.65 -4.92 2.88
C SER A 54 -9.45 -4.76 1.37
N GLY A 55 -9.17 -3.54 0.89
CA GLY A 55 -8.94 -3.25 -0.52
C GLY A 55 -7.68 -2.42 -0.74
N ILE A 56 -6.86 -2.81 -1.72
CA ILE A 56 -5.60 -2.13 -2.04
C ILE A 56 -5.48 -1.98 -3.55
N GLN A 57 -4.98 -0.85 -4.00
CA GLN A 57 -4.48 -0.65 -5.36
C GLN A 57 -3.15 0.09 -5.30
N SER A 58 -2.07 -0.63 -5.63
CA SER A 58 -0.75 -0.02 -5.74
C SER A 58 -0.65 0.80 -7.04
N PRO A 59 0.12 1.91 -7.03
CA PRO A 59 0.39 2.67 -8.23
C PRO A 59 1.26 1.86 -9.19
N ASN A 60 1.08 2.11 -10.49
CA ASN A 60 1.90 1.48 -11.53
C ASN A 60 3.38 1.82 -11.32
N GLY A 61 4.25 0.80 -11.40
CA GLY A 61 5.69 0.97 -11.24
C GLY A 61 6.16 1.03 -9.79
N PHE A 62 5.32 0.66 -8.82
CA PHE A 62 5.67 0.52 -7.41
C PHE A 62 5.35 -0.88 -6.89
N VAL A 63 6.13 -1.32 -5.91
CA VAL A 63 5.81 -2.45 -5.04
C VAL A 63 5.54 -1.89 -3.66
N CYS A 64 4.37 -2.21 -3.12
CA CYS A 64 3.98 -1.77 -1.79
C CYS A 64 4.01 -2.95 -0.82
N THR A 65 4.68 -2.79 0.31
CA THR A 65 4.65 -3.77 1.40
C THR A 65 3.74 -3.25 2.49
N PHE A 66 2.79 -4.09 2.93
CA PHE A 66 1.89 -3.79 4.02
C PHE A 66 2.28 -4.63 5.24
N PHE A 67 2.27 -3.99 6.40
CA PHE A 67 2.78 -4.57 7.64
C PHE A 67 1.68 -4.67 8.69
N VAL A 68 1.72 -5.73 9.48
CA VAL A 68 0.83 -5.94 10.64
C VAL A 68 1.11 -4.91 11.72
N ASN A 69 2.34 -4.39 11.82
CA ASN A 69 2.73 -3.44 12.85
C ASN A 69 2.86 -2.03 12.27
N PHE A 70 2.92 -1.04 13.16
CA PHE A 70 3.34 0.32 12.80
C PHE A 70 4.85 0.38 12.55
N GLY A 71 5.31 1.43 11.88
CA GLY A 71 6.71 1.69 11.58
C GLY A 71 7.27 0.92 10.38
N CYS A 72 6.43 0.22 9.62
CA CYS A 72 6.85 -0.61 8.49
C CYS A 72 7.92 -1.63 8.89
N ASP A 73 7.71 -2.21 10.07
CA ASP A 73 8.57 -3.21 10.68
C ASP A 73 7.85 -4.56 10.73
N SER A 74 8.61 -5.63 10.56
CA SER A 74 8.14 -7.00 10.64
C SER A 74 9.06 -7.79 11.59
N THR A 75 8.49 -8.33 12.66
CA THR A 75 9.26 -9.21 13.57
C THR A 75 9.38 -10.62 12.99
N SER A 76 8.54 -10.92 12.00
CA SER A 76 8.49 -12.17 11.24
C SER A 76 8.07 -11.90 9.79
N PRO A 77 8.57 -12.64 8.80
CA PRO A 77 8.16 -12.51 7.40
C PRO A 77 6.69 -12.91 7.15
N THR A 78 5.97 -13.40 8.18
CA THR A 78 4.52 -13.63 8.15
C THR A 78 3.70 -12.38 8.50
N GLU A 79 4.34 -11.33 9.01
CA GLU A 79 3.71 -10.07 9.46
C GLU A 79 3.73 -8.99 8.39
N GLU A 80 4.12 -9.35 7.16
CA GLU A 80 4.16 -8.46 6.02
C GLU A 80 3.62 -9.17 4.78
N VAL A 81 3.04 -8.39 3.88
CA VAL A 81 2.65 -8.86 2.55
C VAL A 81 3.10 -7.90 1.48
N ILE A 82 3.54 -8.47 0.37
CA ILE A 82 4.10 -7.74 -0.75
C ILE A 82 3.02 -7.61 -1.81
N ILE A 83 2.64 -6.38 -2.12
CA ILE A 83 1.63 -6.01 -3.11
C ILE A 83 2.34 -5.39 -4.32
N THR A 84 2.55 -6.23 -5.33
CA THR A 84 3.16 -5.83 -6.60
C THR A 84 2.13 -5.34 -7.63
N ALA A 85 0.84 -5.38 -7.29
CA ALA A 85 -0.22 -5.29 -8.29
C ALA A 85 -0.80 -3.88 -8.46
N ALA A 86 -0.78 -3.43 -9.71
CA ALA A 86 -2.00 -3.03 -10.40
C ALA A 86 -2.46 -4.26 -11.22
N PRO A 87 -3.71 -4.74 -11.13
CA PRO A 87 -4.94 -4.07 -10.71
C PRO A 87 -5.25 -4.17 -9.20
N ALA A 88 -6.36 -3.55 -8.80
CA ALA A 88 -6.89 -3.57 -7.44
C ALA A 88 -7.12 -4.98 -6.89
N ILE A 89 -6.81 -5.16 -5.60
CA ILE A 89 -6.92 -6.40 -4.85
C ILE A 89 -7.95 -6.23 -3.74
N ASN A 90 -8.81 -7.23 -3.55
CA ASN A 90 -9.64 -7.39 -2.36
C ASN A 90 -9.00 -8.47 -1.48
N LEU A 91 -8.43 -8.06 -0.35
CA LEU A 91 -7.74 -8.92 0.61
C LEU A 91 -8.69 -9.93 1.30
N GLY A 92 -9.98 -9.61 1.41
CA GLY A 92 -11.00 -10.52 1.94
C GLY A 92 -11.26 -11.73 1.04
N THR A 93 -10.95 -11.63 -0.26
CA THR A 93 -11.21 -12.70 -1.25
C THR A 93 -9.97 -13.20 -1.99
N THR A 94 -8.87 -12.43 -1.96
CA THR A 94 -7.67 -12.69 -2.73
C THR A 94 -6.48 -12.88 -1.79
N PRO A 95 -5.96 -14.12 -1.67
CA PRO A 95 -4.73 -14.36 -0.94
C PRO A 95 -3.56 -13.59 -1.57
N VAL A 96 -2.68 -13.08 -0.71
CA VAL A 96 -1.49 -12.29 -1.11
C VAL A 96 -0.22 -12.93 -0.57
N SER A 97 0.92 -12.66 -1.21
CA SER A 97 2.20 -13.25 -0.81
C SER A 97 2.76 -12.54 0.43
N ASN A 98 3.12 -13.30 1.45
CA ASN A 98 3.94 -12.81 2.56
C ASN A 98 5.44 -12.76 2.19
N GLY A 99 6.30 -12.36 3.14
CA GLY A 99 7.75 -12.32 2.97
C GLY A 99 8.41 -13.70 2.74
N LEU A 100 7.68 -14.80 2.92
CA LEU A 100 8.12 -16.17 2.62
C LEU A 100 7.62 -16.69 1.26
N GLY A 101 6.91 -15.87 0.48
CA GLY A 101 6.31 -16.32 -0.78
C GLY A 101 5.02 -17.14 -0.61
N GLN A 102 4.47 -17.21 0.61
CA GLN A 102 3.27 -17.99 0.91
C GLN A 102 2.03 -17.13 0.74
N LEU A 103 0.97 -17.72 0.17
CA LEU A 103 -0.31 -17.06 0.05
C LEU A 103 -1.03 -17.05 1.40
N VAL A 104 -1.33 -15.85 1.89
CA VAL A 104 -2.01 -15.60 3.16
C VAL A 104 -3.23 -14.71 2.96
N ASN A 105 -4.21 -14.83 3.85
CA ASN A 105 -5.27 -13.84 3.97
C ASN A 105 -4.75 -12.69 4.84
N PHE A 106 -4.68 -11.49 4.27
CA PHE A 106 -4.21 -10.28 4.95
C PHE A 106 -5.31 -9.25 5.20
N ASN A 107 -6.57 -9.69 5.09
CA ASN A 107 -7.73 -8.84 5.35
C ASN A 107 -7.71 -8.32 6.79
N ASP A 108 -7.92 -7.02 6.95
CA ASP A 108 -8.02 -6.36 8.25
C ASP A 108 -6.76 -6.54 9.13
N GLN A 109 -5.60 -6.73 8.49
CA GLN A 109 -4.32 -6.94 9.19
C GLN A 109 -3.39 -5.73 9.16
N ALA A 110 -3.47 -4.89 8.13
CA ALA A 110 -2.49 -3.83 7.92
C ALA A 110 -2.60 -2.69 8.97
N SER A 111 -1.45 -2.24 9.46
CA SER A 111 -1.31 -1.08 10.36
C SER A 111 -0.34 -0.03 9.81
N SER A 112 0.52 -0.41 8.88
CA SER A 112 1.36 0.52 8.11
C SER A 112 1.65 -0.04 6.72
N PHE A 113 2.16 0.81 5.84
CA PHE A 113 2.66 0.38 4.53
C PHE A 113 3.80 1.27 4.04
N SER A 114 4.65 0.71 3.19
CA SER A 114 5.66 1.44 2.44
C SER A 114 5.59 1.04 0.97
N CYS A 115 5.97 1.96 0.08
CA CYS A 115 6.03 1.66 -1.35
C CYS A 115 7.36 2.11 -1.93
N SER A 116 7.96 1.22 -2.73
CA SER A 116 9.23 1.46 -3.41
C SER A 116 9.02 1.33 -4.91
N PRO A 117 9.62 2.21 -5.72
CA PRO A 117 9.57 2.07 -7.17
C PRO A 117 10.29 0.80 -7.67
N VAL A 118 9.84 0.25 -8.79
CA VAL A 118 10.53 -0.83 -9.51
C VAL A 118 11.22 -0.28 -10.76
N PHE A 119 12.40 0.33 -10.59
CA PHE A 119 13.24 0.78 -11.71
C PHE A 119 14.73 0.66 -11.41
#